data_AF-A0A3M1LEE2-F1
#
_entry.id   AF-A0A3M1LEE2-F1
#
_cell.length_a   1.000
_cell.length_b   1.000
_cell.length_c   1.000
_cell.angle_alpha   90.00
_cell.angle_beta   90.00
_cell.angle_gamma   90.00
#
_symmetry.space_group_name_H-M   'P 1'
#
loop_
_entity.id
_entity.type
_entity.pdbx_description
1 polymer ?
#
loop_
_entity_poly.entity_id
_entity_poly.type
_entity_poly.pdbx_seq_one_letter_code
_entity_poly.pdbx_strand_id
1 'polypeptide(L)'
;MPLDLSTLLSSVGLLNSLVEETIPLVQTIRSGFRANNEEAKQHLSERLKQLQQNLQQAGQLARVAEAYLRTYEDVLELVWLCRRAERFLKGNLDNCRNRDNPDYLGCWNVLDAMFETIDSNRDTPRKAVMDRARWYDEEDKKQIEILFQQFTQAYERASVCVRTKVADDLLHELRGMTRSLQDAEALLQSTLYDKILRALQALGS
;
A
#
# COMPACT_ATOMS: atom_id res chain seq x y z
N MET A 1 3.23 -1.80 14.78
CA MET A 1 4.38 -0.93 15.03
C MET A 1 4.11 0.41 14.36
N PRO A 2 3.97 1.53 15.09
CA PRO A 2 3.68 2.85 14.51
C PRO A 2 4.93 3.71 14.23
N LEU A 3 6.12 3.26 14.64
CA LEU A 3 7.37 4.02 14.56
C LEU A 3 8.01 4.06 13.16
N ASP A 4 7.62 3.17 12.23
CA ASP A 4 8.31 3.03 10.94
C ASP A 4 7.71 3.91 9.83
N LEU A 5 6.41 4.19 9.91
CA LEU A 5 5.68 5.00 8.92
C LEU A 5 6.02 6.49 9.04
N SER A 6 6.23 6.98 10.27
CA SER A 6 6.69 8.35 10.52
C SER A 6 8.11 8.59 10.00
N THR A 7 8.98 7.59 10.04
CA THR A 7 10.36 7.64 9.54
C THR A 7 10.38 7.71 8.01
N LEU A 8 9.52 6.94 7.35
CA LEU A 8 9.32 7.01 5.90
C LEU A 8 8.72 8.36 5.47
N LEU A 9 7.67 8.84 6.14
CA LEU A 9 7.05 10.14 5.85
C LEU A 9 8.00 11.32 6.11
N SER A 10 8.82 11.25 7.17
CA SER A 10 9.83 12.27 7.44
C SER A 10 10.99 12.22 6.46
N SER A 11 11.40 11.03 5.99
CA SER A 11 12.41 10.89 4.93
C SER A 11 11.88 11.43 3.58
N VAL A 12 10.62 11.17 3.25
CA VAL A 12 9.94 11.72 2.06
C VAL A 12 9.79 13.24 2.17
N GLY A 13 9.41 13.75 3.34
CA GLY A 13 9.29 15.18 3.61
C GLY A 13 10.63 15.91 3.54
N LEU A 14 11.69 15.35 4.13
CA LEU A 14 13.06 15.88 4.09
C LEU A 14 13.64 15.87 2.67
N LEU A 15 13.33 14.85 1.86
CA LEU A 15 13.77 14.80 0.47
C LEU A 15 13.03 15.83 -0.40
N ASN A 16 11.72 16.03 -0.19
CA ASN A 16 10.99 17.10 -0.88
C ASN A 16 11.52 18.48 -0.48
N SER A 17 11.79 18.73 0.80
CA SER A 17 12.35 20.01 1.24
C SER A 17 13.77 20.23 0.72
N LEU A 18 14.61 19.18 0.70
CA LEU A 18 15.94 19.24 0.10
C LEU A 18 15.87 19.54 -1.40
N VAL A 19 14.92 18.96 -2.14
CA VAL A 19 14.72 19.27 -3.57
C VAL A 19 14.29 20.72 -3.76
N GLU A 20 13.35 21.22 -2.95
CA GLU A 20 12.84 22.59 -3.04
C GLU A 20 13.90 23.65 -2.66
N GLU A 21 14.74 23.38 -1.66
CA GLU A 21 15.78 24.30 -1.21
C GLU A 21 17.05 24.26 -2.08
N THR A 22 17.36 23.12 -2.71
CA THR A 22 18.59 22.98 -3.49
C THR A 22 18.49 23.59 -4.89
N ILE A 23 17.30 23.63 -5.49
CA ILE A 23 17.06 24.29 -6.80
C ILE A 23 17.51 25.76 -6.81
N PRO A 24 17.10 26.62 -5.85
CA PRO A 24 17.55 28.00 -5.79
C PRO A 24 19.05 28.14 -5.47
N LEU A 25 19.62 27.26 -4.64
CA LEU A 25 21.07 27.25 -4.36
C LEU A 25 21.90 26.93 -5.62
N VAL A 26 21.48 25.95 -6.42
CA VAL A 26 22.12 25.60 -7.70
C VAL A 26 22.05 26.77 -8.69
N GLN A 27 20.92 27.49 -8.74
CA GLN A 27 20.75 28.68 -9.59
C GLN A 27 21.62 29.86 -9.12
N THR A 28 21.73 30.05 -7.80
CA THR A 28 22.54 31.13 -7.20
C THR A 28 24.02 30.90 -7.45
N ILE A 29 24.51 29.66 -7.27
CA ILE A 29 25.89 29.27 -7.57
C ILE A 29 26.21 29.54 -9.05
N ARG A 30 25.32 29.17 -9.98
CA ARG A 30 25.49 29.41 -11.43
C ARG A 30 25.61 30.90 -11.79
N SER A 31 25.05 31.80 -10.98
CA SER A 31 25.08 33.25 -11.22
C SER A 31 26.35 33.96 -10.71
N GLY A 32 27.13 33.35 -9.80
CA GLY A 32 28.31 33.96 -9.17
C GLY A 32 29.67 33.67 -9.85
N PHE A 33 29.73 32.83 -10.88
CA PHE A 33 30.98 32.35 -11.48
C PHE A 33 31.58 33.32 -12.52
N ARG A 34 32.42 34.28 -12.08
CA ARG A 34 33.22 35.16 -12.96
C ARG A 34 34.75 34.92 -12.97
N ALA A 35 35.28 33.88 -12.31
CA ALA A 35 36.74 33.65 -12.23
C ALA A 35 37.31 32.73 -13.35
N ASN A 36 38.54 32.98 -13.79
CA ASN A 36 39.27 32.40 -14.96
C ASN A 36 39.69 30.91 -14.83
N ASN A 37 38.83 30.01 -14.35
CA ASN A 37 39.20 28.60 -14.18
C ASN A 37 38.19 27.64 -14.84
N GLU A 38 38.33 27.47 -16.15
CA GLU A 38 37.32 26.85 -17.00
C GLU A 38 37.15 25.34 -16.78
N GLU A 39 38.23 24.64 -16.44
CA GLU A 39 38.22 23.21 -16.08
C GLU A 39 37.48 22.98 -14.74
N ALA A 40 37.75 23.83 -13.73
CA ALA A 40 37.03 23.80 -12.47
C ALA A 40 35.53 24.12 -12.65
N LYS A 41 35.17 25.03 -13.57
CA LYS A 41 33.77 25.31 -13.93
C LYS A 41 33.08 24.13 -14.60
N GLN A 42 33.75 23.43 -15.50
CA GLN A 42 33.20 22.25 -16.17
C GLN A 42 32.93 21.12 -15.16
N HIS A 43 33.91 20.80 -14.31
CA HIS A 43 33.73 19.81 -13.25
C HIS A 43 32.60 20.18 -12.27
N LEU A 44 32.51 21.45 -11.89
CA LEU A 44 31.48 21.90 -10.96
C LEU A 44 30.09 21.92 -11.62
N SER A 45 29.99 22.29 -12.89
CA SER A 45 28.75 22.18 -13.66
C SER A 45 28.29 20.72 -13.83
N GLU A 46 29.23 19.80 -14.01
CA GLU A 46 28.92 18.37 -14.16
C GLU A 46 28.43 17.77 -12.85
N ARG A 47 29.09 18.10 -11.73
CA ARG A 47 28.61 17.74 -10.38
C ARG A 47 27.24 18.33 -10.06
N LEU A 48 26.98 19.59 -10.45
CA LEU A 48 25.66 20.21 -10.26
C LEU A 48 24.57 19.50 -11.07
N LYS A 49 24.87 19.07 -12.31
CA LYS A 49 23.93 18.28 -13.12
C LYS A 49 23.65 16.92 -12.48
N GLN A 50 24.68 16.22 -12.00
CA GLN A 50 24.53 14.94 -11.30
C GLN A 50 23.69 15.11 -10.03
N LEU A 51 23.95 16.14 -9.23
CA LEU A 51 23.16 16.47 -8.04
C LEU A 51 21.69 16.73 -8.39
N GLN A 52 21.43 17.51 -9.44
CA GLN A 52 20.08 17.81 -9.90
C GLN A 52 19.34 16.54 -10.36
N GLN A 53 20.04 15.63 -11.06
CA GLN A 53 19.47 14.35 -11.49
C GLN A 53 19.16 13.43 -10.31
N ASN A 54 20.08 13.30 -9.34
CA ASN A 54 19.87 12.49 -8.15
C ASN A 54 18.69 13.02 -7.30
N LEU A 55 18.56 14.34 -7.17
CA LEU A 55 17.43 14.98 -6.49
C LEU A 55 16.10 14.72 -7.20
N GLN A 56 16.07 14.79 -8.54
CA GLN A 56 14.88 14.44 -9.31
C GLN A 56 14.48 12.98 -9.13
N GLN A 57 15.45 12.06 -9.14
CA GLN A 57 15.21 10.63 -8.90
C GLN A 57 14.69 10.37 -7.47
N ALA A 58 15.29 11.01 -6.46
CA ALA A 58 14.85 10.90 -5.08
C ALA A 58 13.40 11.40 -4.91
N GLY A 59 13.06 12.55 -5.50
CA GLY A 59 11.69 13.09 -5.47
C GLY A 59 10.67 12.20 -6.18
N GLN A 60 11.06 11.54 -7.28
CA GLN A 60 10.20 10.55 -7.94
C GLN A 60 9.98 9.33 -7.04
N LEU A 61 11.05 8.80 -6.43
CA LEU A 61 10.98 7.62 -5.59
C LEU A 61 10.21 7.87 -4.29
N ALA A 62 10.29 9.08 -3.75
CA ALA A 62 9.49 9.53 -2.61
C ALA A 62 7.98 9.54 -2.91
N ARG A 63 7.57 10.02 -4.10
CA ARG A 63 6.15 9.96 -4.53
C ARG A 63 5.67 8.53 -4.73
N VAL A 64 6.54 7.64 -5.21
CA VAL A 64 6.24 6.19 -5.29
C VAL A 64 6.03 5.63 -3.88
N ALA A 65 6.93 5.93 -2.94
CA ALA A 65 6.80 5.50 -1.55
C ALA A 65 5.46 5.92 -0.92
N GLU A 66 5.06 7.18 -1.10
CA GLU A 66 3.78 7.69 -0.60
C GLU A 66 2.57 6.94 -1.19
N ALA A 67 2.59 6.66 -2.50
CA ALA A 67 1.53 5.92 -3.17
C ALA A 67 1.41 4.48 -2.65
N TYR A 68 2.55 3.82 -2.40
CA TYR A 68 2.58 2.48 -1.79
C TYR A 68 2.08 2.51 -0.35
N LEU A 69 2.46 3.50 0.46
CA LEU A 69 1.99 3.63 1.84
C LEU A 69 0.48 3.79 1.93
N ARG A 70 -0.12 4.66 1.10
CA ARG A 70 -1.57 4.81 1.05
C ARG A 70 -2.27 3.51 0.66
N THR A 71 -1.74 2.82 -0.35
CA THR A 71 -2.29 1.53 -0.79
C THR A 71 -2.15 0.44 0.27
N TYR A 72 -1.04 0.45 1.01
CA TYR A 72 -0.78 -0.43 2.15
C TYR A 72 -1.79 -0.20 3.29
N GLU A 73 -2.07 1.06 3.63
CA GLU A 73 -3.10 1.42 4.62
C GLU A 73 -4.50 0.97 4.18
N ASP A 74 -4.86 1.22 2.91
CA ASP A 74 -6.13 0.78 2.31
C ASP A 74 -6.28 -0.76 2.40
N VAL A 75 -5.20 -1.51 2.13
CA VAL A 75 -5.17 -2.99 2.27
C VAL A 75 -5.31 -3.43 3.72
N LEU A 76 -4.59 -2.79 4.65
CA LEU A 76 -4.64 -3.12 6.07
C LEU A 76 -6.05 -2.97 6.65
N GLU A 77 -6.76 -1.91 6.27
CA GLU A 77 -8.15 -1.71 6.68
C GLU A 77 -9.05 -2.86 6.20
N LEU A 78 -8.90 -3.26 4.93
CA LEU A 78 -9.67 -4.36 4.36
C LEU A 78 -9.32 -5.72 5.01
N VAL A 79 -8.04 -5.97 5.32
CA VAL A 79 -7.60 -7.14 6.11
C VAL A 79 -8.26 -7.15 7.48
N TRP A 80 -8.31 -6.00 8.15
CA TRP A 80 -8.94 -5.88 9.47
C TRP A 80 -10.44 -6.22 9.41
N LEU A 81 -11.17 -5.71 8.41
CA LEU A 81 -12.57 -6.03 8.19
C LEU A 81 -12.79 -7.53 7.98
N CYS A 82 -12.00 -8.16 7.10
CA CYS A 82 -12.10 -9.60 6.83
C CYS A 82 -11.82 -10.43 8.09
N ARG A 83 -10.76 -10.10 8.84
CA ARG A 83 -10.43 -10.78 10.12
C ARG A 83 -11.49 -10.58 11.18
N ARG A 84 -12.17 -9.43 11.21
CA ARG A 84 -13.27 -9.17 12.13
C ARG A 84 -14.46 -10.08 11.83
N ALA A 85 -14.85 -10.20 10.56
CA ALA A 85 -15.89 -11.13 10.13
C ALA A 85 -15.52 -12.59 10.42
N GLU A 86 -14.28 -12.99 10.12
CA GLU A 86 -13.78 -14.34 10.40
C GLU A 86 -13.82 -14.66 11.90
N ARG A 87 -13.34 -13.75 12.76
CA ARG A 87 -13.39 -13.93 14.22
C ARG A 87 -14.80 -14.01 14.76
N PHE A 88 -15.70 -13.17 14.26
CA PHE A 88 -17.11 -13.21 14.64
C PHE A 88 -17.73 -14.56 14.28
N LEU A 89 -17.55 -15.03 13.05
CA LEU A 89 -18.08 -16.32 12.60
C LEU A 89 -17.48 -17.48 13.40
N LYS A 90 -16.16 -17.48 13.65
CA LYS A 90 -15.51 -18.51 14.48
C LYS A 90 -16.09 -18.56 15.90
N GLY A 91 -16.31 -17.38 16.51
CA GLY A 91 -16.85 -17.28 17.87
C GLY A 91 -18.33 -17.66 17.96
N ASN A 92 -19.07 -17.59 16.86
CA ASN A 92 -20.52 -17.82 16.80
C ASN A 92 -20.88 -18.98 15.84
N LEU A 93 -19.95 -19.89 15.58
CA LEU A 93 -20.10 -20.88 14.52
C LEU A 93 -21.30 -21.80 14.75
N ASP A 94 -21.48 -22.25 15.99
CA ASP A 94 -22.61 -23.12 16.37
C ASP A 94 -23.95 -22.38 16.25
N ASN A 95 -23.99 -21.10 16.63
CA ASN A 95 -25.16 -20.24 16.46
C ASN A 95 -25.50 -20.04 14.98
N CYS A 96 -24.49 -19.95 14.10
CA CYS A 96 -24.68 -19.80 12.66
C CYS A 96 -25.06 -21.12 11.95
N ARG A 97 -24.77 -22.28 12.55
CA ARG A 97 -25.10 -23.61 12.01
C ARG A 97 -26.50 -24.06 12.40
N ASN A 98 -26.89 -23.83 13.64
CA ASN A 98 -28.15 -24.36 14.18
C ASN A 98 -29.30 -23.37 14.01
N ARG A 99 -30.25 -23.69 13.11
CA ARG A 99 -31.45 -22.87 12.88
C ARG A 99 -32.38 -22.74 14.08
N ASP A 100 -32.33 -23.70 15.00
CA ASP A 100 -33.16 -23.70 16.20
C ASP A 100 -32.55 -22.86 17.33
N ASN A 101 -31.31 -22.37 17.15
CA ASN A 101 -30.69 -21.45 18.09
C ASN A 101 -31.38 -20.07 18.02
N PRO A 102 -31.79 -19.47 19.16
CA PRO A 102 -32.45 -18.17 19.17
C PRO A 102 -31.59 -17.04 18.55
N ASP A 103 -30.27 -17.17 18.60
CA ASP A 103 -29.33 -16.19 18.05
C ASP A 103 -29.04 -16.40 16.55
N TYR A 104 -29.54 -17.48 15.92
CA TYR A 104 -29.23 -17.83 14.53
C TYR A 104 -29.43 -16.67 13.56
N LEU A 105 -30.63 -16.07 13.57
CA LEU A 105 -30.93 -14.94 12.69
C LEU A 105 -30.10 -13.70 13.03
N GLY A 106 -29.86 -13.45 14.33
CA GLY A 106 -29.04 -12.33 14.78
C GLY A 106 -27.60 -12.43 14.27
N CYS A 107 -26.99 -13.61 14.34
CA CYS A 107 -25.63 -13.84 13.84
C CYS A 107 -25.53 -13.59 12.33
N TRP A 108 -26.50 -14.05 11.54
CA TRP A 108 -26.52 -13.82 10.10
C TRP A 108 -26.71 -12.34 9.73
N ASN A 109 -27.58 -11.61 10.44
CA ASN A 109 -27.75 -10.17 10.22
C ASN A 109 -26.47 -9.37 10.52
N VAL A 110 -25.71 -9.78 11.55
CA VAL A 110 -24.41 -9.16 11.85
C VAL A 110 -23.39 -9.45 10.75
N LEU A 111 -23.36 -10.69 10.23
CA LEU A 111 -22.50 -11.05 9.10
C LEU A 111 -22.86 -10.27 7.83
N ASP A 112 -24.15 -10.13 7.51
CA ASP A 112 -24.63 -9.31 6.39
C ASP A 112 -24.10 -7.87 6.49
N ALA A 113 -24.27 -7.20 7.64
CA ALA A 113 -23.78 -5.84 7.85
C ALA A 113 -22.25 -5.71 7.73
N MET A 114 -21.50 -6.74 8.19
CA MET A 114 -20.05 -6.78 7.99
C MET A 114 -19.69 -6.92 6.50
N PHE A 115 -20.44 -7.73 5.76
CA PHE A 115 -20.23 -7.91 4.32
C PHE A 115 -20.57 -6.66 3.51
N GLU A 116 -21.62 -5.92 3.87
CA GLU A 116 -21.90 -4.60 3.29
C GLU A 116 -20.73 -3.62 3.50
N THR A 117 -20.15 -3.64 4.71
CA THR A 117 -18.96 -2.82 5.01
C THR A 117 -17.77 -3.24 4.16
N ILE A 118 -17.52 -4.54 4.01
CA ILE A 118 -16.45 -5.06 3.13
C ILE A 118 -16.72 -4.66 1.67
N ASP A 119 -17.96 -4.79 1.18
CA ASP A 119 -18.37 -4.43 -0.18
C ASP A 119 -18.05 -2.97 -0.50
N SER A 120 -18.40 -2.06 0.41
CA SER A 120 -18.19 -0.61 0.24
C SER A 120 -16.71 -0.21 0.19
N ASN A 121 -15.82 -1.01 0.80
CA ASN A 121 -14.40 -0.69 0.92
C ASN A 121 -13.51 -1.47 -0.04
N ARG A 122 -13.97 -2.60 -0.61
CA ARG A 122 -13.12 -3.51 -1.40
C ARG A 122 -12.56 -2.90 -2.68
N ASP A 123 -13.27 -1.95 -3.27
CA ASP A 123 -12.89 -1.35 -4.56
C ASP A 123 -11.82 -0.28 -4.39
N THR A 124 -11.70 0.34 -3.22
CA THR A 124 -10.74 1.43 -2.97
C THR A 124 -9.30 0.97 -3.15
N PRO A 125 -8.83 -0.11 -2.49
CA PRO A 125 -7.47 -0.60 -2.71
C PRO A 125 -7.26 -1.11 -4.14
N ARG A 126 -8.27 -1.74 -4.75
CA ARG A 126 -8.17 -2.23 -6.14
C ARG A 126 -8.00 -1.07 -7.13
N LYS A 127 -8.81 -0.01 -7.01
CA LYS A 127 -8.67 1.21 -7.83
C LYS A 127 -7.34 1.90 -7.55
N ALA A 128 -6.90 1.94 -6.30
CA ALA A 128 -5.57 2.46 -5.97
C ALA A 128 -4.46 1.70 -6.71
N VAL A 129 -4.58 0.38 -6.85
CA VAL A 129 -3.63 -0.43 -7.61
C VAL A 129 -3.66 -0.11 -9.12
N MET A 130 -4.85 0.08 -9.68
CA MET A 130 -5.04 0.27 -11.13
C MET A 130 -4.83 1.72 -11.61
N ASP A 131 -5.27 2.74 -10.85
CA ASP A 131 -5.27 4.15 -11.28
C ASP A 131 -3.97 4.91 -10.94
N ARG A 132 -3.17 4.44 -9.97
CA ARG A 132 -2.05 5.23 -9.40
C ARG A 132 -0.66 4.94 -9.97
N ALA A 133 -0.53 4.24 -11.10
CA ALA A 133 0.72 3.59 -11.51
C ALA A 133 1.94 4.52 -11.77
N ARG A 134 2.67 4.85 -10.71
CA ARG A 134 4.14 4.84 -10.69
C ARG A 134 4.55 3.66 -9.80
N TRP A 135 4.49 2.45 -10.33
CA TRP A 135 5.01 1.26 -9.66
C TRP A 135 6.54 1.25 -9.81
N TYR A 136 7.25 0.80 -8.78
CA TYR A 136 8.70 0.63 -8.88
C TYR A 136 9.06 -0.50 -9.86
N ASP A 137 8.19 -1.52 -9.95
CA ASP A 137 8.34 -2.69 -10.80
C ASP A 137 6.98 -3.20 -11.29
N GLU A 138 6.93 -3.68 -12.54
CA GLU A 138 5.74 -4.29 -13.17
C GLU A 138 5.46 -5.70 -12.63
N GLU A 139 6.47 -6.41 -12.12
CA GLU A 139 6.25 -7.72 -11.50
C GLU A 139 5.41 -7.60 -10.23
N ASP A 140 5.78 -6.68 -9.31
CA ASP A 140 5.02 -6.42 -8.09
C ASP A 140 3.57 -6.05 -8.40
N LYS A 141 3.37 -5.19 -9.40
CA LYS A 141 2.04 -4.80 -9.87
C LYS A 141 1.20 -6.00 -10.29
N LYS A 142 1.74 -6.88 -11.15
CA LYS A 142 1.03 -8.09 -11.62
C LYS A 142 0.69 -9.03 -10.46
N GLN A 143 1.62 -9.23 -9.54
CA GLN A 143 1.38 -10.09 -8.37
C GLN A 143 0.27 -9.51 -7.48
N ILE A 144 0.28 -8.20 -7.22
CA ILE A 144 -0.79 -7.53 -6.47
C ILE A 144 -2.14 -7.64 -7.19
N GLU A 145 -2.18 -7.42 -8.51
CA GLU A 145 -3.41 -7.59 -9.30
C GLU A 145 -4.00 -9.01 -9.18
N ILE A 146 -3.16 -10.04 -9.25
CA ILE A 146 -3.58 -11.44 -9.08
C ILE A 146 -4.18 -11.65 -7.68
N LEU A 147 -3.54 -11.13 -6.63
CA LEU A 147 -4.00 -11.27 -5.25
C LEU A 147 -5.36 -10.58 -5.05
N PHE A 148 -5.55 -9.39 -5.60
CA PHE A 148 -6.85 -8.69 -5.57
C PHE A 148 -7.94 -9.42 -6.38
N GLN A 149 -7.57 -10.05 -7.49
CA GLN A 149 -8.50 -10.87 -8.27
C GLN A 149 -8.95 -12.10 -7.47
N GLN A 150 -8.01 -12.79 -6.80
CA GLN A 150 -8.31 -13.93 -5.91
C GLN A 150 -9.22 -13.51 -4.76
N PHE A 151 -8.91 -12.37 -4.12
CA PHE A 151 -9.76 -11.79 -3.09
C PHE A 151 -11.18 -11.51 -3.61
N THR A 152 -11.31 -10.92 -4.79
CA THR A 152 -12.63 -10.59 -5.39
C THR A 152 -13.46 -11.85 -5.61
N GLN A 153 -12.84 -12.91 -6.17
CA GLN A 153 -13.52 -14.19 -6.39
C GLN A 153 -13.93 -14.86 -5.07
N ALA A 154 -13.08 -14.80 -4.05
CA ALA A 154 -13.40 -15.33 -2.72
C ALA A 154 -14.53 -14.53 -2.05
N TYR A 155 -14.55 -13.20 -2.19
CA TYR A 155 -15.64 -12.36 -1.72
C TYR A 155 -16.97 -12.73 -2.39
N GLU A 156 -16.99 -12.92 -3.71
CA GLU A 156 -18.22 -13.29 -4.44
C GLU A 156 -18.80 -14.61 -3.92
N ARG A 157 -17.95 -15.61 -3.69
CA ARG A 157 -18.36 -16.89 -3.11
C ARG A 157 -18.83 -16.72 -1.66
N ALA A 158 -18.09 -15.98 -0.84
CA ALA A 158 -18.46 -15.70 0.54
C ALA A 158 -19.82 -14.98 0.64
N SER A 159 -20.07 -14.00 -0.22
CA SER A 159 -21.35 -13.28 -0.30
C SER A 159 -22.53 -14.22 -0.65
N VAL A 160 -22.30 -15.24 -1.48
CA VAL A 160 -23.29 -16.30 -1.70
C VAL A 160 -23.53 -17.08 -0.41
N CYS A 161 -22.48 -17.51 0.29
CA CYS A 161 -22.60 -18.26 1.54
C CYS A 161 -23.32 -17.49 2.65
N VAL A 162 -23.17 -16.16 2.71
CA VAL A 162 -23.95 -15.32 3.64
C VAL A 162 -25.44 -15.37 3.29
N ARG A 163 -25.79 -15.16 2.02
CA ARG A 163 -27.19 -15.20 1.54
C ARG A 163 -27.84 -16.57 1.72
N THR A 164 -27.09 -17.65 1.50
CA THR A 164 -27.58 -19.03 1.65
C THR A 164 -27.40 -19.60 3.05
N LYS A 165 -26.77 -18.84 3.96
CA LYS A 165 -26.54 -19.18 5.37
C LYS A 165 -25.75 -20.48 5.57
N VAL A 166 -24.66 -20.64 4.81
CA VAL A 166 -23.75 -21.80 4.88
C VAL A 166 -22.47 -21.40 5.63
N ALA A 167 -22.46 -21.66 6.95
CA ALA A 167 -21.43 -21.15 7.86
C ALA A 167 -20.02 -21.70 7.60
N ASP A 168 -19.90 -23.00 7.28
CA ASP A 168 -18.61 -23.65 7.07
C ASP A 168 -17.91 -23.18 5.80
N ASP A 169 -18.67 -23.11 4.70
CA ASP A 169 -18.16 -22.58 3.44
C ASP A 169 -17.81 -21.09 3.57
N LEU A 170 -18.64 -20.31 4.27
CA LEU A 170 -18.33 -18.91 4.56
C LEU A 170 -17.01 -18.77 5.33
N LEU A 171 -16.76 -19.63 6.32
CA LEU A 171 -15.51 -19.62 7.07
C LEU A 171 -14.31 -19.96 6.19
N HIS A 172 -14.46 -20.90 5.25
CA HIS A 172 -13.43 -21.22 4.27
C HIS A 172 -13.12 -20.01 3.37
N GLU A 173 -14.15 -19.38 2.81
CA GLU A 173 -13.97 -18.25 1.90
C GLU A 173 -13.42 -17.01 2.61
N LEU A 174 -13.85 -16.72 3.85
CA LEU A 174 -13.28 -15.62 4.66
C LEU A 174 -11.78 -15.80 4.92
N ARG A 175 -11.31 -17.06 5.11
CA ARG A 175 -9.88 -17.36 5.21
C ARG A 175 -9.16 -17.12 3.89
N GLY A 176 -9.79 -17.49 2.76
CA GLY A 176 -9.28 -17.22 1.42
C GLY A 176 -9.10 -15.72 1.18
N MET A 177 -10.14 -14.93 1.45
CA MET A 177 -10.10 -13.47 1.36
C MET A 177 -8.97 -12.88 2.23
N THR A 178 -8.91 -13.31 3.49
CA THR A 178 -7.90 -12.79 4.44
C THR A 178 -6.49 -13.13 3.98
N ARG A 179 -6.24 -14.37 3.51
CA ARG A 179 -4.94 -14.80 3.03
C ARG A 179 -4.46 -14.00 1.82
N SER A 180 -5.30 -13.84 0.79
CA SER A 180 -4.93 -13.06 -0.40
C SER A 180 -4.57 -11.61 -0.06
N LEU A 181 -5.28 -10.99 0.89
CA LEU A 181 -4.96 -9.63 1.32
C LEU A 181 -3.70 -9.55 2.18
N GLN A 182 -3.43 -10.56 3.03
CA GLN A 182 -2.17 -10.63 3.79
C GLN A 182 -0.96 -10.84 2.89
N ASP A 183 -1.10 -11.64 1.84
CA ASP A 183 -0.03 -11.83 0.86
C ASP A 183 0.22 -10.52 0.09
N ALA A 184 -0.83 -9.74 -0.20
CA ALA A 184 -0.71 -8.42 -0.82
C ALA A 184 -0.06 -7.39 0.12
N GLU A 185 -0.46 -7.41 1.40
CA GLU A 185 0.16 -6.62 2.48
C GLU A 185 1.66 -6.89 2.57
N ALA A 186 2.06 -8.17 2.60
CA ALA A 186 3.46 -8.58 2.72
C ALA A 186 4.29 -8.14 1.51
N LEU A 187 3.73 -8.23 0.31
CA LEU A 187 4.39 -7.77 -0.92
C LEU A 187 4.57 -6.24 -0.92
N LEU A 188 3.52 -5.48 -0.59
CA LEU A 188 3.59 -4.02 -0.46
C LEU A 188 4.63 -3.60 0.59
N GLN A 189 4.67 -4.31 1.72
CA GLN A 189 5.64 -4.09 2.78
C GLN A 189 7.07 -4.35 2.28
N SER A 190 7.34 -5.50 1.65
CA SER A 190 8.66 -5.81 1.12
C SER A 190 9.11 -4.78 0.09
N THR A 191 8.25 -4.35 -0.83
CA THR A 191 8.62 -3.32 -1.81
C THR A 191 8.94 -1.97 -1.14
N LEU A 192 8.17 -1.56 -0.13
CA LEU A 192 8.42 -0.34 0.64
C LEU A 192 9.78 -0.37 1.35
N TYR A 193 10.08 -1.44 2.09
CA TYR A 193 11.28 -1.51 2.92
C TYR A 193 12.53 -1.97 2.17
N ASP A 194 12.42 -3.02 1.36
CA ASP A 194 13.59 -3.63 0.72
C ASP A 194 13.98 -2.94 -0.58
N LYS A 195 13.02 -2.45 -1.36
CA LYS A 195 13.29 -1.83 -2.66
C LYS A 195 13.38 -0.31 -2.54
N ILE A 196 12.31 0.34 -2.07
CA ILE A 196 12.19 1.80 -2.07
C ILE A 196 13.12 2.43 -1.01
N LEU A 197 13.06 1.98 0.24
CA LEU A 197 13.86 2.59 1.31
C LEU A 197 15.38 2.38 1.11
N ARG A 198 15.80 1.21 0.62
CA ARG A 198 17.21 0.96 0.25
C ARG A 198 17.65 1.83 -0.92
N ALA A 199 16.80 2.02 -1.94
CA ALA A 199 17.09 2.91 -3.05
C ALA A 199 17.25 4.38 -2.60
N LEU A 200 16.41 4.85 -1.65
CA LEU A 200 16.58 6.18 -1.05
C LEU A 200 17.89 6.31 -0.27
N GLN A 201 18.24 5.29 0.53
CA GLN A 201 19.48 5.28 1.29
C GLN A 201 20.72 5.33 0.39
N ALA A 202 20.71 4.57 -0.72
CA ALA A 202 21.79 4.57 -1.69
C ALA A 202 21.97 5.91 -2.43
N LEU A 203 20.92 6.73 -2.54
CA LEU A 203 21.00 8.07 -3.13
C LEU A 203 21.55 9.12 -2.15
N GLY A 204 21.53 8.84 -0.84
CA GLY A 204 22.03 9.73 0.22
C GLY A 204 23.46 9.44 0.69
N SER A 205 24.08 8.35 0.20
CA SER A 205 25.45 7.90 0.52
C SER A 205 26.42 8.19 -0.63
#